data_AF-H2JEB0-F1
#
_entry.id   AF-H2JEB0-F1
#
_cell.length_a   1.000
_cell.length_b   1.000
_cell.length_c   1.000
_cell.angle_alpha   90.00
_cell.angle_beta   90.00
_cell.angle_gamma   90.00
#
_symmetry.space_group_name_H-M   'P 1'
#
loop_
_entity.id
_entity.type
_entity.pdbx_description
1 polymer ?
#
loop_
_entity_poly.entity_id
_entity_poly.type
_entity_poly.pdbx_seq_one_letter_code
_entity_poly.pdbx_strand_id
1 'polypeptide(L)'
;MSLTELILLAIGLSMDASAVSISNSLCIKKINVKHILQMAIMFAVFQGIMPLIGYYAANSFETVIERFDHWIAFILLVIIGGKMLHESITADEEQDCSLFALTFKLLIIQAIATSIDALAVGVSLSALNVNILYSITIISIITFICCTAAILLAKRFGNLLGKRAGIVGGLILLGIGVKIFVQHMFFGG
;
A
#
# COMPACT_ATOMS: atom_id res chain seq x y z
N MET A 1 17.67 -17.11 -4.90
CA MET A 1 17.13 -16.05 -5.79
C MET A 1 18.26 -15.26 -6.42
N SER A 2 18.11 -14.89 -7.69
CA SER A 2 18.98 -13.90 -8.33
C SER A 2 18.65 -12.47 -7.89
N LEU A 3 19.60 -11.53 -8.03
CA LEU A 3 19.36 -10.12 -7.72
C LEU A 3 18.21 -9.54 -8.55
N THR A 4 18.10 -9.94 -9.81
CA THR A 4 17.03 -9.57 -10.74
C THR A 4 15.65 -10.00 -10.26
N GLU A 5 15.50 -11.25 -9.78
CA GLU A 5 14.24 -11.75 -9.20
C GLU A 5 13.84 -10.94 -7.97
N LEU A 6 14.82 -10.63 -7.09
CA LEU A 6 14.56 -9.87 -5.89
C LEU A 6 14.13 -8.43 -6.19
N ILE A 7 14.74 -7.78 -7.18
CA ILE A 7 14.34 -6.45 -7.64
C ILE A 7 12.92 -6.48 -8.23
N LEU A 8 12.62 -7.46 -9.09
CA LEU A 8 11.29 -7.62 -9.68
C LEU A 8 10.21 -7.85 -8.61
N LEU A 9 10.51 -8.70 -7.63
CA LEU A 9 9.64 -8.97 -6.48
C LEU A 9 9.42 -7.70 -5.64
N ALA A 10 10.49 -6.97 -5.33
CA ALA A 10 10.42 -5.73 -4.57
C ALA A 10 9.61 -4.64 -5.29
N ILE A 11 9.76 -4.52 -6.62
CA ILE A 11 8.94 -3.64 -7.44
C ILE A 11 7.48 -4.07 -7.34
N GLY A 12 7.18 -5.37 -7.51
CA GLY A 12 5.84 -5.92 -7.39
C GLY A 12 5.17 -5.59 -6.05
N LEU A 13 5.84 -5.86 -4.94
CA LEU A 13 5.38 -5.54 -3.58
C LEU A 13 5.18 -4.03 -3.38
N SER A 14 6.03 -3.19 -3.97
CA SER A 14 5.91 -1.75 -3.83
C SER A 14 4.72 -1.13 -4.55
N MET A 15 4.07 -1.85 -5.48
CA MET A 15 2.99 -1.31 -6.32
C MET A 15 1.74 -0.94 -5.51
N ASP A 16 1.34 -1.78 -4.56
CA ASP A 16 0.12 -1.54 -3.78
C ASP A 16 0.31 -0.36 -2.83
N ALA A 17 1.48 -0.28 -2.17
CA ALA A 17 1.88 0.88 -1.37
C ALA A 17 2.02 2.18 -2.19
N SER A 18 2.54 2.08 -3.41
CA SER A 18 2.68 3.22 -4.33
C SER A 18 1.32 3.72 -4.81
N ALA A 19 0.39 2.82 -5.10
CA ALA A 19 -0.95 3.17 -5.55
C ALA A 19 -1.77 3.82 -4.42
N VAL A 20 -1.65 3.35 -3.17
CA VAL A 20 -2.22 4.04 -2.01
C VAL A 20 -1.57 5.41 -1.79
N SER A 21 -0.25 5.51 -1.97
CA SER A 21 0.45 6.80 -1.89
C SER A 21 0.01 7.80 -2.97
N ILE A 22 -0.28 7.34 -4.19
CA ILE A 22 -0.90 8.15 -5.26
C ILE A 22 -2.28 8.61 -4.83
N SER A 23 -3.12 7.71 -4.35
CA SER A 23 -4.49 8.02 -3.95
C SER A 23 -4.52 9.08 -2.85
N ASN A 24 -3.74 8.89 -1.78
CA ASN A 24 -3.58 9.87 -0.72
C ASN A 24 -3.05 11.21 -1.24
N SER A 25 -2.10 11.17 -2.19
CA SER A 25 -1.49 12.37 -2.77
C SER A 25 -2.49 13.19 -3.60
N LEU A 26 -3.38 12.53 -4.34
CA LEU A 26 -4.41 13.18 -5.14
C LEU A 26 -5.47 13.91 -4.30
N CYS A 27 -5.70 13.48 -3.06
CA CYS A 27 -6.69 14.06 -2.17
C CYS A 27 -6.15 15.21 -1.30
N ILE A 28 -4.84 15.36 -1.16
CA ILE A 28 -4.21 16.40 -0.34
C ILE A 28 -3.93 17.64 -1.19
N LYS A 29 -4.64 18.75 -0.91
CA LYS A 29 -4.54 20.03 -1.66
C LYS A 29 -3.12 20.65 -1.65
N LYS A 30 -2.36 20.50 -0.55
CA LYS A 30 -0.98 21.00 -0.42
C LYS A 30 -0.05 19.95 0.19
N ILE A 31 0.60 19.18 -0.68
CA ILE A 31 1.65 18.24 -0.26
C ILE A 31 2.96 18.99 0.00
N ASN A 32 3.31 19.03 1.29
CA ASN A 32 4.63 19.38 1.79
C ASN A 32 5.59 18.19 1.71
N VAL A 33 6.89 18.47 1.67
CA VAL A 33 7.96 17.46 1.70
C VAL A 33 7.82 16.53 2.92
N LYS A 34 7.35 17.07 4.06
CA LYS A 34 7.05 16.29 5.26
C LYS A 34 6.06 15.15 4.99
N HIS A 35 4.96 15.41 4.26
CA HIS A 35 3.97 14.37 3.95
C HIS A 35 4.54 13.33 2.99
N ILE A 36 5.32 13.74 1.99
CA ILE A 36 6.00 12.83 1.06
C ILE A 36 6.90 11.87 1.83
N LEU A 37 7.79 12.44 2.66
CA LEU A 37 8.76 11.68 3.43
C LEU A 37 8.06 10.77 4.44
N GLN A 38 7.02 11.26 5.11
CA GLN A 38 6.26 10.51 6.10
C GLN A 38 5.55 9.30 5.47
N MET A 39 4.89 9.46 4.31
CA MET A 39 4.27 8.36 3.59
C MET A 39 5.33 7.36 3.10
N ALA A 40 6.35 7.84 2.39
CA ALA A 40 7.37 6.98 1.80
C ALA A 40 8.15 6.17 2.86
N ILE A 41 8.53 6.80 3.98
CA ILE A 41 9.21 6.10 5.08
C ILE A 41 8.28 5.08 5.72
N MET A 42 7.02 5.45 6.01
CA MET A 42 6.10 4.53 6.68
C MET A 42 5.82 3.30 5.82
N PHE A 43 5.48 3.47 4.54
CA PHE A 43 5.29 2.33 3.65
C PHE A 43 6.56 1.50 3.49
N ALA A 44 7.74 2.13 3.31
CA ALA A 44 9.00 1.39 3.20
C ALA A 44 9.33 0.57 4.46
N VAL A 45 9.10 1.14 5.64
CA VAL A 45 9.34 0.45 6.92
C VAL A 45 8.38 -0.72 7.09
N PHE A 46 7.07 -0.53 6.83
CA PHE A 46 6.10 -1.62 6.93
C PHE A 46 6.33 -2.72 5.88
N GLN A 47 6.66 -2.36 4.64
CA GLN A 47 6.99 -3.34 3.58
C GLN A 47 8.29 -4.10 3.87
N GLY A 48 9.16 -3.58 4.73
CA GLY A 48 10.36 -4.28 5.20
C GLY A 48 10.12 -5.14 6.44
N ILE A 49 9.33 -4.64 7.41
CA ILE A 49 9.03 -5.36 8.65
C ILE A 49 8.13 -6.57 8.38
N MET A 50 7.13 -6.46 7.50
CA MET A 50 6.19 -7.55 7.25
C MET A 50 6.85 -8.82 6.69
N PRO A 51 7.75 -8.75 5.68
CA PRO A 51 8.52 -9.92 5.25
C PRO A 51 9.38 -10.52 6.36
N LEU A 52 9.92 -9.69 7.27
CA LEU A 52 10.69 -10.18 8.42
C LEU A 52 9.80 -11.02 9.35
N ILE A 53 8.61 -10.49 9.66
CA ILE A 53 7.62 -11.17 10.49
C ILE A 53 7.22 -12.48 9.82
N GLY A 54 6.88 -12.46 8.53
CA GLY A 54 6.52 -13.66 7.76
C GLY A 54 7.64 -14.71 7.76
N TYR A 55 8.89 -14.28 7.57
CA TYR A 55 10.05 -15.17 7.53
C TYR A 55 10.24 -15.96 8.83
N TYR A 56 10.09 -15.29 9.98
CA TYR A 56 10.19 -15.95 11.30
C TYR A 56 8.91 -16.68 11.69
N ALA A 57 7.75 -16.21 11.24
CA ALA A 57 6.46 -16.87 11.49
C ALA A 57 6.30 -18.18 10.70
N ALA A 58 7.07 -18.38 9.63
CA ALA A 58 7.06 -19.59 8.81
C ALA A 58 7.25 -20.88 9.64
N ASN A 59 8.06 -20.85 10.70
CA ASN A 59 8.29 -22.03 11.56
C ASN A 59 7.14 -22.34 12.53
N SER A 60 6.18 -21.42 12.72
CA SER A 60 5.11 -21.56 13.73
C SER A 60 3.70 -21.61 13.14
N PHE A 61 3.51 -21.20 11.87
CA PHE A 61 2.18 -20.88 11.34
C PHE A 61 2.01 -21.12 9.83
N GLU A 62 2.53 -22.23 9.29
CA GLU A 62 2.34 -22.62 7.88
C GLU A 62 0.86 -22.63 7.41
N THR A 63 -0.13 -22.66 8.31
CA THR A 63 -1.55 -22.88 7.94
C THR A 63 -2.57 -21.84 8.44
N VAL A 64 -2.22 -20.92 9.35
CA VAL A 64 -3.23 -20.04 10.01
C VAL A 64 -3.22 -18.61 9.48
N ILE A 65 -2.05 -18.11 9.06
CA ILE A 65 -1.87 -16.71 8.66
C ILE A 65 -2.55 -16.41 7.31
N GLU A 66 -2.54 -17.37 6.37
CA GLU A 66 -3.13 -17.18 5.04
C GLU A 66 -4.64 -16.96 5.04
N ARG A 67 -5.36 -17.34 6.12
CA ARG A 67 -6.83 -17.33 6.11
C ARG A 67 -7.47 -16.05 6.65
N PHE A 68 -6.79 -15.33 7.54
CA PHE A 68 -7.40 -14.22 8.28
C PHE A 68 -6.97 -12.82 7.83
N ASP A 69 -5.79 -12.67 7.23
CA ASP A 69 -5.21 -11.35 6.94
C ASP A 69 -5.97 -10.61 5.81
N HIS A 70 -6.50 -11.36 4.85
CA HIS A 70 -7.03 -10.84 3.60
C HIS A 70 -8.39 -10.13 3.72
N TRP A 71 -9.28 -10.64 4.58
CA TRP A 71 -10.59 -10.01 4.80
C TRP A 71 -10.46 -8.66 5.50
N ILE A 72 -9.45 -8.53 6.38
CA ILE A 72 -9.21 -7.28 7.11
C ILE A 72 -8.69 -6.21 6.13
N ALA A 73 -7.68 -6.50 5.31
CA ALA A 73 -7.20 -5.57 4.28
C ALA A 73 -8.31 -5.16 3.30
N PHE A 74 -9.10 -6.11 2.82
CA PHE A 74 -10.19 -5.85 1.89
C PHE A 74 -11.24 -4.91 2.49
N ILE A 75 -11.81 -5.27 3.65
CA ILE A 75 -12.86 -4.49 4.30
C ILE A 75 -12.36 -3.08 4.57
N LEU A 76 -11.12 -2.94 5.02
CA LEU A 76 -10.55 -1.67 5.39
C LEU A 76 -10.32 -0.77 4.17
N LEU A 77 -9.74 -1.29 3.08
CA LEU A 77 -9.54 -0.53 1.85
C LEU A 77 -10.85 -0.18 1.13
N VAL A 78 -11.85 -1.08 1.16
CA VAL A 78 -13.20 -0.80 0.64
C VAL A 78 -13.88 0.29 1.46
N ILE A 79 -13.76 0.28 2.79
CA ILE A 79 -14.32 1.33 3.64
C ILE A 79 -13.63 2.67 3.36
N ILE A 80 -12.29 2.72 3.29
CA ILE A 80 -11.56 3.96 3.02
C ILE A 80 -11.86 4.46 1.61
N GLY A 81 -11.72 3.61 0.58
CA GLY A 81 -11.97 3.96 -0.81
C GLY A 81 -13.44 4.33 -1.08
N GLY A 82 -14.37 3.61 -0.47
CA GLY A 82 -15.81 3.88 -0.53
C GLY A 82 -16.18 5.19 0.15
N LYS A 83 -15.60 5.50 1.31
CA LYS A 83 -15.80 6.79 1.97
C LYS A 83 -15.28 7.95 1.11
N MET A 84 -14.11 7.80 0.50
CA MET A 84 -13.54 8.80 -0.41
C MET A 84 -14.39 8.99 -1.67
N LEU A 85 -14.94 7.90 -2.22
CA LEU A 85 -15.82 7.96 -3.39
C LEU A 85 -17.16 8.63 -3.06
N HIS A 86 -17.77 8.25 -1.94
CA HIS A 86 -19.03 8.82 -1.46
C HIS A 86 -18.89 10.32 -1.18
N GLU A 87 -17.81 10.73 -0.49
CA GLU A 87 -17.52 12.15 -0.26
C GLU A 87 -17.23 12.90 -1.57
N SER A 88 -16.51 12.31 -2.51
CA SER A 88 -16.23 12.96 -3.82
C SER A 88 -17.47 13.11 -4.71
N ILE A 89 -18.50 12.28 -4.52
CA ILE A 89 -19.77 12.31 -5.28
C ILE A 89 -20.83 13.17 -4.57
N THR A 90 -20.81 13.22 -3.24
CA THR A 90 -21.80 13.95 -2.41
C THR A 90 -21.37 15.39 -2.11
N ALA A 91 -20.10 15.74 -2.35
CA ALA A 91 -19.62 17.11 -2.20
C ALA A 91 -20.22 18.03 -3.28
N ASP A 92 -21.14 18.89 -2.86
CA ASP A 92 -21.52 20.11 -3.59
C ASP A 92 -20.33 21.09 -3.68
N GLU A 93 -20.39 21.94 -4.71
CA GLU A 93 -19.34 22.67 -5.46
C GLU A 93 -18.11 23.27 -4.74
N GLU A 94 -18.01 23.23 -3.41
CA GLU A 94 -16.91 23.82 -2.62
C GLU A 94 -16.29 22.90 -1.56
N GLN A 95 -16.86 21.70 -1.30
CA GLN A 95 -16.27 20.75 -0.35
C GLN A 95 -15.25 19.84 -1.03
N ASP A 96 -14.06 20.40 -1.25
CA ASP A 96 -12.82 19.64 -1.44
C ASP A 96 -12.71 18.51 -0.39
N CYS A 97 -11.92 17.46 -0.67
CA CYS A 97 -11.45 16.39 0.26
C CYS A 97 -10.74 16.90 1.55
N SER A 98 -11.09 18.09 2.04
CA SER A 98 -10.72 18.75 3.28
C SER A 98 -10.92 17.89 4.54
N LEU A 99 -11.83 16.91 4.53
CA LEU A 99 -12.06 15.99 5.65
C LEU A 99 -11.10 14.78 5.64
N PHE A 100 -10.42 14.49 4.52
CA PHE A 100 -9.35 13.49 4.48
C PHE A 100 -8.05 14.10 5.00
N ALA A 101 -8.04 14.44 6.28
CA ALA A 101 -6.80 14.71 6.99
C ALA A 101 -6.03 13.39 7.04
N LEU A 102 -4.90 13.31 6.33
CA LEU A 102 -3.94 12.21 6.41
C LEU A 102 -3.42 12.10 7.84
N THR A 103 -4.21 11.45 8.68
CA THR A 103 -3.94 11.29 10.10
C THR A 103 -2.92 10.17 10.23
N PHE A 104 -1.97 10.31 11.13
CA PHE A 104 -0.95 9.29 11.38
C PHE A 104 -1.55 7.89 11.60
N LYS A 105 -2.71 7.81 12.27
CA LYS A 105 -3.48 6.57 12.44
C LYS A 105 -3.91 5.95 11.11
N LEU A 106 -4.46 6.75 10.20
CA LEU A 106 -4.93 6.27 8.89
C LEU A 106 -3.76 5.77 8.04
N LEU A 107 -2.64 6.48 8.10
CA LEU A 107 -1.41 6.07 7.41
C LEU A 107 -0.88 4.72 7.91
N ILE A 108 -0.83 4.50 9.23
CA ILE A 108 -0.43 3.20 9.81
C ILE A 108 -1.36 2.10 9.34
N ILE A 109 -2.67 2.35 9.40
CA ILE A 109 -3.68 1.37 9.02
C ILE A 109 -3.53 0.99 7.54
N GLN A 110 -3.34 1.97 6.66
CA GLN A 110 -3.08 1.73 5.24
C GLN A 110 -1.79 0.96 5.02
N ALA A 111 -0.70 1.34 5.70
CA ALA A 111 0.59 0.66 5.59
C ALA A 111 0.48 -0.80 6.01
N ILE A 112 -0.19 -1.10 7.12
CA ILE A 112 -0.46 -2.49 7.53
C ILE A 112 -1.28 -3.21 6.45
N ALA A 113 -2.40 -2.64 6.01
CA ALA A 113 -3.29 -3.27 5.04
C ALA A 113 -2.60 -3.57 3.70
N THR A 114 -1.71 -2.69 3.24
CA THR A 114 -0.96 -2.87 1.97
C THR A 114 0.27 -3.77 2.10
N SER A 115 0.75 -4.07 3.31
CA SER A 115 1.96 -4.86 3.54
C SER A 115 1.69 -6.31 3.92
N ILE A 116 0.42 -6.72 3.97
CA ILE A 116 0.01 -8.12 4.24
C ILE A 116 0.51 -9.07 3.14
N ASP A 117 0.54 -8.61 1.89
CA ASP A 117 1.12 -9.34 0.76
C ASP A 117 2.62 -9.64 0.99
N ALA A 118 3.35 -8.67 1.51
CA ALA A 118 4.77 -8.76 1.82
C ALA A 118 5.05 -9.72 2.97
N LEU A 119 4.08 -9.89 3.89
CA LEU A 119 4.15 -10.90 4.94
C LEU A 119 4.14 -12.32 4.34
N ALA A 120 3.21 -12.61 3.43
CA ALA A 120 3.14 -13.91 2.74
C ALA A 120 4.41 -14.19 1.92
N VAL A 121 4.95 -13.16 1.26
CA VAL A 121 6.25 -13.26 0.58
C VAL A 121 7.38 -13.56 1.56
N GLY A 122 7.35 -13.00 2.78
CA GLY A 122 8.29 -13.34 3.85
C GLY A 122 8.34 -14.83 4.18
N VAL A 123 7.18 -15.49 4.26
CA VAL A 123 7.08 -16.96 4.45
C VAL A 123 7.76 -17.70 3.29
N SER A 124 7.48 -17.27 2.06
CA SER A 124 8.09 -17.85 0.85
C SER A 124 9.62 -17.68 0.81
N LEU A 125 10.14 -16.52 1.25
CA LEU A 125 11.58 -16.28 1.35
C LEU A 125 12.25 -17.20 2.39
N SER A 126 11.52 -17.58 3.45
CA SER A 126 11.99 -18.55 4.46
C SER A 126 12.18 -19.94 3.85
N ALA A 127 11.21 -20.41 3.06
CA ALA A 127 11.33 -21.68 2.33
C ALA A 127 12.52 -21.69 1.36
N LEU A 128 12.81 -20.55 0.72
CA LEU A 128 13.93 -20.37 -0.21
C LEU A 128 15.30 -20.19 0.48
N ASN A 129 15.38 -20.18 1.82
CA ASN A 129 16.60 -20.00 2.60
C ASN A 129 17.47 -18.81 2.14
N VAL A 130 16.82 -17.72 1.73
CA VAL A 130 17.51 -16.50 1.28
C VAL A 130 17.87 -15.62 2.47
N ASN A 131 18.92 -14.81 2.33
CA ASN A 131 19.30 -13.84 3.34
C ASN A 131 18.20 -12.77 3.48
N ILE A 132 17.42 -12.87 4.58
CA ILE A 132 16.26 -12.04 4.84
C ILE A 132 16.64 -10.56 5.04
N LEU A 133 17.76 -10.29 5.72
CA LEU A 133 18.27 -8.92 5.93
C LEU A 133 18.59 -8.23 4.60
N TYR A 134 19.22 -8.97 3.68
CA TYR A 134 19.51 -8.47 2.33
C TYR A 134 18.22 -8.17 1.55
N SER A 135 17.26 -9.10 1.61
CA SER A 135 15.99 -8.99 0.90
C SER A 135 15.15 -7.80 1.39
N ILE A 136 15.00 -7.65 2.70
CA ILE A 136 14.24 -6.56 3.32
C ILE A 136 14.85 -5.20 3.01
N THR A 137 16.17 -5.09 3.04
CA THR A 137 16.86 -3.83 2.74
C THR A 137 16.53 -3.38 1.31
N ILE A 138 16.57 -4.30 0.34
CA ILE A 138 16.24 -4.01 -1.05
C ILE A 138 14.76 -3.67 -1.23
N ILE A 139 13.84 -4.45 -0.62
CA ILE A 139 12.41 -4.19 -0.68
C ILE A 139 12.08 -2.81 -0.10
N SER A 140 12.66 -2.45 1.04
CA SER A 140 12.42 -1.16 1.70
C SER A 140 12.93 0.01 0.85
N ILE A 141 14.14 -0.10 0.28
CA ILE A 141 14.72 0.94 -0.58
C ILE A 141 13.89 1.12 -1.85
N ILE A 142 13.52 0.03 -2.53
CA ILE A 142 12.71 0.09 -3.74
C ILE A 142 11.34 0.69 -3.43
N THR A 143 10.70 0.27 -2.34
CA THR A 143 9.41 0.82 -1.91
C THR A 143 9.51 2.31 -1.61
N PHE A 144 10.56 2.75 -0.93
CA PHE A 144 10.79 4.17 -0.67
C PHE A 144 10.91 4.99 -1.96
N ILE A 145 11.68 4.49 -2.93
CA ILE A 145 11.88 5.14 -4.24
C ILE A 145 10.55 5.17 -5.02
N CYS A 146 9.87 4.04 -5.15
CA CYS A 146 8.60 3.91 -5.87
C CYS A 146 7.53 4.82 -5.25
N CYS A 147 7.31 4.77 -3.93
CA CYS A 147 6.34 5.62 -3.26
C CYS A 147 6.67 7.11 -3.44
N THR A 148 7.94 7.51 -3.29
CA THR A 148 8.34 8.91 -3.49
C THR A 148 8.07 9.36 -4.93
N ALA A 149 8.46 8.55 -5.93
CA ALA A 149 8.20 8.84 -7.34
C ALA A 149 6.70 8.93 -7.63
N ALA A 150 5.93 7.98 -7.10
CA ALA A 150 4.48 7.91 -7.25
C ALA A 150 3.79 9.15 -6.68
N ILE A 151 4.20 9.61 -5.49
CA ILE A 151 3.67 10.83 -4.86
C ILE A 151 4.02 12.07 -5.68
N LEU A 152 5.25 12.18 -6.20
CA LEU A 152 5.69 13.31 -7.02
C LEU A 152 4.94 13.37 -8.36
N LEU A 153 4.75 12.22 -9.01
CA LEU A 153 3.93 12.10 -10.21
C LEU A 153 2.47 12.49 -9.90
N ALA A 154 1.88 11.92 -8.86
CA ALA A 154 0.52 12.23 -8.43
C ALA A 154 0.33 13.70 -8.08
N LYS A 155 1.32 14.35 -7.46
CA LYS A 155 1.27 15.80 -7.18
C LYS A 155 1.22 16.63 -8.47
N ARG A 156 1.99 16.23 -9.49
CA ARG A 156 2.01 16.92 -10.80
C ARG A 156 0.70 16.70 -11.56
N PHE A 157 0.17 15.48 -11.55
CA PHE A 157 -1.10 15.13 -12.21
C PHE A 157 -2.34 15.62 -11.43
N GLY A 158 -2.29 15.67 -10.09
CA GLY A 158 -3.38 16.12 -9.23
C GLY A 158 -3.73 17.58 -9.46
N ASN A 159 -2.73 18.43 -9.68
CA ASN A 159 -2.93 19.81 -10.11
C ASN A 159 -3.66 19.92 -11.46
N LEU A 160 -3.53 18.91 -12.33
CA LEU A 160 -4.17 18.84 -13.65
C LEU A 160 -5.59 18.25 -13.58
N LEU A 161 -5.82 17.30 -12.66
CA LEU A 161 -7.07 16.56 -12.50
C LEU A 161 -8.13 17.34 -11.72
N GLY A 162 -7.73 18.31 -10.90
CA GLY A 162 -8.63 19.22 -10.17
C GLY A 162 -9.76 18.46 -9.46
N LYS A 163 -11.01 18.76 -9.85
CA LYS A 163 -12.23 18.18 -9.27
C LYS A 163 -12.33 16.65 -9.36
N ARG A 164 -11.62 16.00 -10.28
CA ARG A 164 -11.68 14.53 -10.49
C ARG A 164 -10.63 13.76 -9.67
N ALA A 165 -9.71 14.44 -9.01
CA ALA A 165 -8.61 13.80 -8.28
C ALA A 165 -9.10 12.88 -7.16
N GLY A 166 -10.14 13.30 -6.41
CA GLY A 166 -10.75 12.50 -5.34
C GLY A 166 -11.43 11.22 -5.85
N ILE A 167 -12.16 11.32 -6.96
CA ILE A 167 -12.84 10.17 -7.60
C ILE A 167 -11.81 9.14 -8.07
N VAL A 168 -10.72 9.60 -8.70
CA VAL A 168 -9.62 8.73 -9.17
C VAL A 168 -8.92 8.08 -7.99
N GLY A 169 -8.62 8.82 -6.92
CA GLY A 169 -8.03 8.27 -5.70
C GLY A 169 -8.89 7.20 -5.04
N GLY A 170 -10.20 7.47 -4.91
CA GLY A 170 -11.17 6.51 -4.37
C GLY A 170 -11.28 5.23 -5.22
N LEU A 171 -11.34 5.37 -6.55
CA LEU A 171 -11.34 4.25 -7.49
C LEU A 171 -10.07 3.39 -7.38
N ILE A 172 -8.90 4.01 -7.24
CA ILE A 172 -7.63 3.30 -7.06
C ILE A 172 -7.69 2.46 -5.77
N LEU A 173 -8.14 3.03 -4.64
CA LEU A 173 -8.24 2.31 -3.37
C LEU A 173 -9.25 1.16 -3.40
N LEU A 174 -10.43 1.40 -3.98
CA LEU A 174 -11.43 0.35 -4.21
C LEU A 174 -10.85 -0.76 -5.11
N GLY A 175 -10.14 -0.40 -6.17
CA GLY A 175 -9.46 -1.33 -7.06
C GLY A 175 -8.43 -2.20 -6.35
N ILE A 176 -7.57 -1.61 -5.51
CA ILE A 176 -6.58 -2.37 -4.71
C ILE A 176 -7.27 -3.28 -3.71
N GLY A 177 -8.31 -2.80 -3.01
CA GLY A 177 -9.08 -3.63 -2.10
C GLY A 177 -9.66 -4.86 -2.82
N VAL A 178 -10.37 -4.63 -3.93
CA VAL A 178 -10.93 -5.71 -4.76
C VAL A 178 -9.84 -6.64 -5.28
N LYS A 179 -8.70 -6.13 -5.74
CA LYS A 179 -7.54 -6.94 -6.18
C LYS A 179 -7.08 -7.88 -5.05
N ILE A 180 -6.86 -7.37 -3.84
CA ILE A 180 -6.43 -8.18 -2.69
C ILE A 180 -7.46 -9.28 -2.38
N PHE A 181 -8.75 -8.94 -2.40
CA PHE A 181 -9.84 -9.88 -2.15
C PHE A 181 -9.93 -10.97 -3.21
N VAL A 182 -9.91 -10.61 -4.50
CA VAL A 182 -10.01 -11.57 -5.60
C VAL A 182 -8.77 -12.46 -5.66
N GLN A 183 -7.58 -11.88 -5.49
CA GLN A 183 -6.33 -12.63 -5.51
C GLN A 183 -6.28 -13.71 -4.42
N HIS A 184 -6.86 -13.46 -3.25
CA HIS A 184 -6.84 -14.45 -2.16
C HIS A 184 -8.07 -15.36 -2.11
N MET A 185 -9.25 -14.91 -2.52
CA MET A 185 -10.45 -15.76 -2.56
C MET A 185 -10.49 -16.69 -3.78
N PHE A 186 -9.94 -16.28 -4.92
CA PHE A 186 -9.99 -17.06 -6.17
C PHE A 186 -8.65 -17.67 -6.58
N PHE A 187 -7.53 -17.09 -6.17
CA PHE A 187 -6.18 -17.60 -6.48
C PHE A 187 -5.40 -18.06 -5.25
N GLY A 188 -6.00 -18.06 -4.05
CA GLY A 188 -5.39 -18.58 -2.83
C GLY A 188 -5.30 -20.10 -2.85
N GLY A 189 -4.12 -20.60 -3.18
CA GLY A 189 -3.67 -21.98 -3.01
C GLY A 189 -2.31 -22.00 -2.36
#